data_AF-A0A7C3XIT0-F1
#
_entry.id   AF-A0A7C3XIT0-F1
#
_cell.length_a   1.000
_cell.length_b   1.000
_cell.length_c   1.000
_cell.angle_alpha   90.00
_cell.angle_beta   90.00
_cell.angle_gamma   90.00
#
_symmetry.space_group_name_H-M   'P 1'
#
loop_
_entity.id
_entity.type
_entity.pdbx_description
1 polymer ?
#
loop_
_entity_poly.entity_id
_entity_poly.type
_entity_poly.pdbx_seq_one_letter_code
_entity_poly.pdbx_strand_id
1 'polypeptide(L)' 'MSLKGEFLSLLERDKEFRYAVAGLLGLEEILRRLDRHEEELIKLREEMKELRVDMNRLREDMNKLREDMGGIREDMLMG' A
#
# COMPACT_ATOMS: atom_id res chain seq x y z
N MET A 1 24.02 30.00 32.47
CA MET A 1 24.01 29.39 31.12
C MET A 1 22.62 29.53 30.55
N SER A 2 22.45 29.48 29.21
CA SER A 2 21.11 29.40 28.62
C SER A 2 20.64 27.94 28.60
N LEU A 3 19.33 27.72 28.73
CA LEU A 3 18.72 26.39 28.66
C LEU A 3 19.15 25.62 27.39
N LYS A 4 19.20 26.32 26.24
CA LYS A 4 19.67 25.75 24.97
C LYS A 4 21.12 25.26 25.07
N GLY A 5 21.99 26.01 25.73
CA GLY A 5 23.40 25.64 25.91
C GLY A 5 23.56 24.41 26.82
N GLU A 6 22.80 24.32 27.89
CA GLU A 6 22.77 23.15 28.78
C GLU A 6 22.23 21.91 28.05
N PHE A 7 21.16 22.06 27.28
CA PHE A 7 20.60 20.97 26.48
C PHE A 7 21.59 20.40 25.46
N LEU A 8 22.29 21.27 24.72
CA LEU A 8 23.34 20.84 23.77
C LEU A 8 24.53 20.18 24.49
N SER A 9 24.93 20.72 25.63
CA SER A 9 26.03 20.14 26.43
C SER A 9 25.68 18.73 26.94
N LEU A 10 24.42 18.51 27.35
CA LEU A 10 23.94 17.18 27.75
C LEU A 10 23.93 16.21 26.57
N LEU A 11 23.48 16.64 25.38
CA LEU A 11 23.57 15.81 24.18
C LEU A 11 25.01 15.41 23.87
N GLU A 12 26.00 16.30 24.06
CA GLU A 12 27.41 15.99 23.81
C GLU A 12 28.04 15.07 24.86
N ARG A 13 27.69 15.24 26.13
CA ARG A 13 28.38 14.59 27.25
C ARG A 13 27.68 13.34 27.77
N ASP A 14 26.37 13.25 27.65
CA ASP A 14 25.56 12.15 28.16
C ASP A 14 25.04 11.26 27.02
N LYS A 15 25.53 10.01 27.01
CA LYS A 15 25.19 9.00 26.00
C LYS A 15 23.76 8.49 26.16
N GLU A 16 23.28 8.26 27.38
CA GLU A 16 21.92 7.76 27.63
C GLU A 16 20.89 8.81 27.26
N PHE A 17 21.12 10.06 27.67
CA PHE A 17 20.26 11.18 27.30
C PHE A 17 20.17 11.35 25.77
N ARG A 18 21.31 11.27 25.06
CA ARG A 18 21.33 11.34 23.59
C ARG A 18 20.49 10.24 22.95
N TYR A 19 20.59 9.00 23.43
CA TYR A 19 19.78 7.91 22.89
C TYR A 19 18.30 8.03 23.24
N ALA A 20 17.95 8.53 24.42
CA ALA A 20 16.56 8.81 24.77
C ALA A 20 15.94 9.86 23.83
N VAL A 21 16.64 10.96 23.57
CA VAL A 21 16.19 12.01 22.64
C VAL A 21 16.11 11.49 21.21
N ALA A 22 17.11 10.74 20.75
CA ALA A 22 17.09 10.10 19.43
C ALA A 22 15.95 9.08 19.29
N GLY A 23 15.63 8.36 20.37
CA GLY A 23 14.49 7.46 20.45
C GLY A 23 13.18 8.21 20.34
N LEU A 24 12.96 9.26 21.14
CA LEU A 24 11.73 10.06 21.10
C LEU A 24 11.50 10.70 19.73
N LEU A 25 12.51 11.40 19.20
CA LEU A 25 12.42 12.05 17.88
C LEU A 25 12.34 11.04 16.73
N GLY A 26 13.10 9.95 16.83
CA GLY A 26 13.15 8.91 15.81
C GLY A 26 11.86 8.09 15.75
N LEU A 27 11.27 7.75 16.91
CA LEU A 27 10.01 7.02 17.00
C LEU A 27 8.85 7.84 16.44
N GLU A 28 8.82 9.15 16.70
CA GLU A 28 7.80 10.04 16.12
C GLU A 28 7.84 10.02 14.59
N GLU A 29 9.04 10.11 13.99
CA GLU A 29 9.18 10.03 12.53
C GLU A 29 8.85 8.64 11.99
N ILE A 30 9.20 7.57 12.71
CA ILE A 30 8.81 6.21 12.34
C ILE A 30 7.29 6.06 12.33
N LEU A 31 6.58 6.53 13.36
CA LEU A 31 5.12 6.47 13.43
C LEU A 31 4.47 7.25 12.28
N ARG A 32 4.94 8.47 11.99
CA ARG A 32 4.47 9.24 10.82
C ARG A 32 4.67 8.51 9.50
N ARG A 33 5.78 7.79 9.33
CA ARG A 33 6.03 6.98 8.12
C ARG A 33 5.11 5.77 8.06
N LEU A 34 4.82 5.13 9.19
CA LEU A 34 3.87 4.03 9.26
C LEU A 34 2.45 4.47 8.91
N ASP A 35 1.99 5.62 9.42
CA ASP A 35 0.67 6.16 9.08
C ASP A 35 0.53 6.40 7.57
N ARG A 36 1.55 7.01 6.94
CA ARG A 36 1.58 7.21 5.47
C ARG A 36 1.55 5.89 4.70
N HIS A 37 2.33 4.90 5.15
CA HIS A 37 2.34 3.59 4.51
C HIS A 37 1.00 2.86 4.69
N GLU A 38 0.30 3.04 5.81
CA GLU A 38 -1.03 2.48 6.02
C GLU A 38 -2.03 3.06 5.03
N GLU A 39 -2.01 4.38 4.80
CA GLU A 39 -2.84 5.03 3.78
C GLU A 39 -2.56 4.51 2.36
N GLU A 40 -1.28 4.34 2.00
CA GLU A 40 -0.90 3.75 0.70
C GLU A 40 -1.36 2.30 0.57
N LEU A 41 -1.25 1.50 1.64
CA LEU A 41 -1.73 0.12 1.65
C LEU A 41 -3.25 0.02 1.50
N ILE A 42 -4.02 0.98 2.06
CA ILE A 42 -5.46 1.05 1.86
C ILE A 42 -5.79 1.31 0.38
N LYS A 43 -5.14 2.31 -0.23
CA LYS A 43 -5.34 2.63 -1.66
C LYS A 43 -5.01 1.44 -2.56
N LEU A 44 -3.87 0.77 -2.32
CA LEU A 44 -3.49 -0.42 -3.08
C LEU A 44 -4.52 -1.56 -2.93
N ARG A 45 -5.13 -1.72 -1.75
CA ARG A 45 -6.20 -2.72 -1.55
C ARG A 45 -7.45 -2.38 -2.34
N GLU A 46 -7.80 -1.10 -2.44
CA GLU A 46 -8.93 -0.63 -3.25
C GLU A 46 -8.70 -0.88 -4.74
N GLU A 47 -7.54 -0.48 -5.27
CA GLU A 47 -7.14 -0.74 -6.66
C GLU A 47 -7.14 -2.24 -6.99
N MET A 48 -6.61 -3.08 -6.09
CA MET A 48 -6.64 -4.54 -6.23
C MET A 48 -8.07 -5.10 -6.26
N LYS A 49 -9.01 -4.48 -5.54
CA LYS A 49 -10.41 -4.89 -5.56
C LYS A 49 -11.07 -4.53 -6.89
N GLU A 50 -10.78 -3.36 -7.44
CA GLU A 50 -11.25 -2.94 -8.77
C GLU A 50 -10.71 -3.86 -9.86
N LEU A 51 -9.40 -4.14 -9.85
CA LEU A 51 -8.78 -5.08 -10.80
C LEU A 51 -9.43 -6.47 -10.75
N ARG A 52 -9.80 -6.96 -9.57
CA ARG A 52 -10.54 -8.24 -9.44
C ARG A 52 -11.91 -8.18 -10.10
N VAL A 53 -12.62 -7.06 -9.98
CA VAL A 53 -13.92 -6.88 -10.64
C VAL A 53 -13.75 -6.89 -12.16
N ASP A 54 -12.77 -6.17 -12.68
CA ASP A 54 -12.51 -6.11 -14.12
C ASP A 54 -12.06 -7.46 -14.68
N MET A 55 -11.23 -8.21 -13.96
CA MET A 55 -10.86 -9.57 -14.35
C MET A 55 -12.05 -10.52 -14.40
N ASN A 56 -13.02 -10.38 -13.48
CA ASN A 56 -14.24 -11.19 -13.50
C ASN A 56 -15.10 -10.85 -14.71
N ARG A 57 -15.28 -9.56 -15.03
CA ARG A 57 -16.00 -9.12 -16.22
C ARG A 57 -15.35 -9.65 -17.50
N LEU A 58 -14.04 -9.53 -17.62
CA LEU A 58 -13.29 -10.06 -18.77
C LEU A 58 -13.50 -11.57 -18.92
N ARG A 59 -13.53 -12.31 -17.81
CA ARG A 59 -13.80 -13.75 -17.83
C ARG A 59 -15.22 -14.06 -18.32
N GLU A 60 -16.22 -13.30 -17.88
CA GLU A 60 -17.60 -13.45 -18.35
C GLU A 60 -17.72 -13.18 -19.86
N ASP A 61 -17.09 -12.11 -20.35
CA ASP A 61 -17.10 -11.77 -21.77
C ASP A 61 -16.41 -12.85 -22.62
N MET A 62 -15.30 -13.41 -22.13
CA MET A 62 -14.61 -14.53 -22.81
C MET A 62 -15.46 -15.80 -22.84
N ASN A 63 -16.25 -16.07 -21.79
CA ASN A 63 -17.17 -17.21 -21.78
C ASN A 63 -18.29 -17.04 -22.81
N LYS A 64 -18.91 -15.84 -22.87
CA LYS A 64 -19.93 -15.53 -23.89
C LYS A 64 -19.39 -15.67 -25.31
N LEU A 65 -18.21 -15.13 -25.58
CA LEU A 65 -17.57 -15.27 -26.90
C LEU A 65 -17.35 -16.74 -27.27
N ARG A 66 -17.01 -17.59 -26.28
CA ARG A 66 -16.83 -19.02 -26.50
C ARG A 66 -18.15 -19.72 -26.84
N GLU A 67 -19.24 -19.34 -26.17
CA GLU A 67 -20.59 -19.85 -26.45
C GLU A 67 -21.05 -19.43 -27.84
N ASP A 68 -20.91 -18.15 -28.20
CA ASP A 68 -21.27 -17.62 -29.52
C ASP A 68 -20.53 -18.36 -30.65
N MET A 69 -19.22 -18.58 -30.48
CA MET A 69 -18.40 -19.34 -31.43
C MET A 69 -18.79 -20.82 -31.51
N GLY A 70 -19.32 -21.38 -30.41
CA GLY A 70 -19.90 -22.72 -30.38
C GLY A 70 -21.17 -22.81 -31.23
N GLY A 71 -22.10 -21.87 -31.02
CA GLY A 71 -23.34 -21.78 -31.78
C GLY A 71 -23.10 -21.62 -33.28
N ILE A 72 -22.21 -20.71 -33.69
CA ILE A 72 -21.84 -20.53 -35.10
C ILE A 72 -21.32 -21.83 -35.72
N ARG A 73 -20.53 -22.60 -34.98
CA ARG A 73 -20.00 -23.88 -35.46
C ARG A 73 -21.10 -24.92 -35.63
N GLU A 74 -22.06 -24.98 -34.71
CA GLU A 74 -23.20 -25.88 -34.79
C GLU A 74 -24.10 -25.54 -36.00
N ASP A 75 -24.40 -24.25 -36.19
CA ASP A 75 -25.18 -23.75 -37.34
C ASP A 75 -24.53 -24.14 -38.67
N MET A 76 -23.20 -24.01 -38.77
CA MET A 76 -22.43 -24.40 -39.97
C MET A 76 -22.42 -25.92 -40.22
N LEU A 77 -22.63 -26.75 -39.21
CA LEU A 77 -22.68 -28.21 -39.36
C LEU A 77 -24.09 -28.72 -39.69
N MET A 78 -25.12 -27.96 -39.31
CA MET A 78 -26.54 -28.31 -39.47
C MET A 78 -27.17 -27.74 -40.75
N GLY A 79 -26.59 -26.70 -41.35
CA GLY A 79 -26.98 -26.12 -42.65
C GLY A 79 -26.25 -26.75 -43.83
#